data_AF-A0A9Q0PR61-F1
#
_entry.id   AF-A0A9Q0PR61-F1
#
_cell.length_a   1.000
_cell.length_b   1.000
_cell.length_c   1.000
_cell.angle_alpha   90.00
_cell.angle_beta   90.00
_cell.angle_gamma   90.00
#
_symmetry.space_group_name_H-M   'P 1'
#
loop_
_entity.id
_entity.type
_entity.pdbx_description
1 polymer ?
#
loop_
_entity_poly.entity_id
_entity_poly.type
_entity_poly.pdbx_seq_one_letter_code
_entity_poly.pdbx_strand_id
1 'polypeptide(L)'
;MGVLDHVSGIFDCSRGSARHRKHQQLQTVQLKIRIDCEGCERKIRRSLEGMKGVNQVVIDRKANKVTVVGYVEPAKVISRVALRTG
;
A
#
# COMPACT_ATOMS: atom_id res chain seq x y z
N MET A 1 22.44 41.86 15.73
CA MET A 1 22.09 41.86 14.29
C MET A 1 22.85 40.72 13.63
N GLY A 2 22.13 39.75 13.08
CA GLY A 2 22.71 38.57 12.44
C GLY A 2 21.60 37.60 12.02
N VAL A 3 20.57 38.14 11.38
CA VAL A 3 19.46 37.42 10.73
C VAL A 3 20.00 36.75 9.47
N LEU A 4 20.53 35.52 9.55
CA LEU A 4 20.93 34.78 8.35
C LEU A 4 21.00 33.25 8.50
N ASP A 5 20.24 32.67 9.44
CA ASP A 5 19.94 31.22 9.44
C ASP A 5 18.63 30.89 8.67
N HIS A 6 18.25 31.77 7.73
CA HIS A 6 17.04 31.65 6.91
C HIS A 6 17.30 31.52 5.40
N VAL A 7 18.56 31.35 4.96
CA VAL A 7 18.89 31.09 3.55
C VAL A 7 19.83 29.88 3.45
N SER A 8 19.34 28.71 3.87
CA SER A 8 19.88 27.42 3.41
C SER A 8 19.06 26.85 2.24
N GLY A 9 18.02 27.56 1.79
CA GLY A 9 17.29 27.22 0.58
C GLY A 9 17.80 28.04 -0.59
N ILE A 10 18.87 27.60 -1.28
CA ILE A 10 19.09 27.91 -2.72
C ILE A 10 20.25 27.13 -3.35
N PHE A 11 21.21 26.55 -2.60
CA PHE A 11 22.42 26.05 -3.27
C PHE A 11 23.09 24.84 -2.59
N ASP A 12 22.52 23.63 -2.71
CA ASP A 12 23.34 22.41 -2.82
C ASP A 12 22.62 21.28 -3.58
N CYS A 13 23.07 21.09 -4.81
CA CYS A 13 23.31 19.81 -5.47
C CYS A 13 22.18 18.78 -5.62
N SER A 14 21.66 18.73 -6.84
CA SER A 14 21.28 17.54 -7.61
C SER A 14 21.97 16.22 -7.22
N ARG A 15 21.49 15.46 -6.23
CA ARG A 15 21.55 13.98 -6.17
C ARG A 15 20.90 13.40 -4.92
N GLY A 16 19.86 12.61 -5.13
CA GLY A 16 19.45 11.58 -4.19
C GLY A 16 18.34 12.00 -3.24
N SER A 17 17.10 11.84 -3.72
CA SER A 17 15.95 11.42 -2.90
C SER A 17 16.43 10.71 -1.63
N ALA A 18 16.22 11.34 -0.48
CA ALA A 18 16.32 10.69 0.82
C ALA A 18 15.32 9.54 0.83
N ARG A 19 15.75 8.39 0.29
CA ARG A 19 15.03 7.13 0.36
C ARG A 19 15.07 6.75 1.83
N HIS A 20 14.10 7.25 2.58
CA HIS A 20 13.65 6.62 3.80
C HIS A 20 13.45 5.14 3.45
N ARG A 21 14.44 4.31 3.80
CA ARG A 21 14.29 2.88 3.91
C ARG A 21 13.37 2.67 5.11
N LYS A 22 12.08 2.95 4.94
CA LYS A 22 11.07 2.49 5.88
C LYS A 22 11.23 0.99 5.92
N HIS A 23 11.74 0.52 7.04
CA HIS A 23 11.67 -0.87 7.44
C HIS A 23 10.24 -1.32 7.13
N GLN A 24 10.06 -2.31 6.24
CA GLN A 24 8.73 -2.80 5.96
C GLN A 24 8.24 -3.45 7.24
N GLN A 25 7.33 -2.76 7.92
CA GLN A 25 6.66 -3.26 9.11
C GLN A 25 5.61 -4.27 8.63
N LEU A 26 5.36 -5.31 9.41
CA LEU A 26 4.26 -6.21 9.13
C LEU A 26 2.96 -5.41 9.29
N GLN A 27 2.30 -5.12 8.17
CA GLN A 27 1.09 -4.31 8.14
C GLN A 27 -0.12 -5.19 7.88
N THR A 28 -1.20 -4.88 8.60
CA THR A 28 -2.52 -5.46 8.37
C THR A 28 -3.38 -4.40 7.73
N VAL A 29 -3.69 -4.56 6.44
CA VAL A 29 -4.51 -3.64 5.66
C VAL A 29 -5.89 -4.25 5.48
N GLN A 30 -6.91 -3.51 5.87
CA GLN A 30 -8.31 -3.90 5.70
C GLN A 30 -8.93 -3.07 4.59
N LEU A 31 -9.50 -3.73 3.60
CA LEU A 31 -10.19 -3.11 2.47
C LEU A 31 -11.67 -3.51 2.49
N LYS A 32 -12.54 -2.54 2.22
CA LYS A 32 -13.99 -2.76 2.09
C LYS A 32 -14.33 -2.79 0.61
N ILE A 33 -14.74 -3.96 0.12
CA ILE A 33 -14.96 -4.23 -1.32
C ILE A 33 -16.23 -5.06 -1.45
N ARG A 34 -17.11 -4.67 -2.37
CA ARG A 34 -18.32 -5.45 -2.68
C ARG A 34 -17.92 -6.73 -3.42
N ILE A 35 -18.33 -7.89 -2.88
CA ILE A 35 -18.04 -9.19 -3.46
C ILE A 35 -19.38 -9.87 -3.76
N ASP A 36 -19.81 -9.77 -5.01
CA ASP A 36 -21.13 -10.25 -5.43
C ASP A 36 -21.14 -11.72 -5.85
N CYS A 37 -19.99 -12.28 -6.25
CA CYS A 37 -19.88 -13.66 -6.71
C CYS A 37 -18.55 -14.33 -6.32
N GLU A 38 -18.51 -15.67 -6.41
CA GLU A 38 -17.31 -16.46 -6.19
C GLU A 38 -16.18 -16.12 -7.18
N GLY A 39 -16.52 -15.65 -8.38
CA GLY A 39 -15.56 -15.18 -9.37
C GLY A 39 -14.79 -13.95 -8.90
N CYS A 40 -15.46 -13.00 -8.25
CA CYS A 40 -14.84 -11.81 -7.68
C CYS A 40 -13.89 -12.17 -6.54
N GLU A 41 -14.31 -13.08 -5.65
CA GLU A 41 -13.46 -13.59 -4.57
C GLU A 41 -12.15 -14.20 -5.12
N ARG A 42 -12.26 -15.13 -6.09
CA ARG A 42 -11.09 -15.78 -6.70
C ARG A 42 -10.18 -14.79 -7.42
N LYS A 43 -10.75 -13.79 -8.12
CA LYS A 43 -9.97 -12.73 -8.78
C LYS A 43 -9.20 -11.90 -7.77
N ILE A 44 -9.84 -11.45 -6.69
CA ILE A 44 -9.22 -10.63 -5.65
C ILE A 44 -8.12 -11.43 -4.95
N ARG A 45 -8.40 -12.67 -4.55
CA ARG A 45 -7.44 -13.56 -3.90
C ARG A 45 -6.16 -13.74 -4.72
N ARG A 46 -6.30 -14.14 -6.00
CA ARG A 46 -5.16 -14.28 -6.92
C ARG A 46 -4.39 -12.98 -7.14
N SER A 47 -5.09 -11.84 -7.15
CA SER A 47 -4.46 -10.53 -7.33
C SER A 47 -3.57 -10.18 -6.14
N LEU A 48 -4.04 -10.46 -4.92
CA LEU A 48 -3.34 -10.15 -3.68
C LEU A 48 -2.21 -11.13 -3.39
N GLU A 49 -2.42 -12.42 -3.63
CA GLU A 49 -1.36 -13.46 -3.53
C GLU A 49 -0.19 -13.19 -4.49
N GLY A 50 -0.45 -12.61 -5.67
CA GLY A 50 0.59 -12.24 -6.63
C GLY A 50 1.38 -10.97 -6.28
N MET A 51 1.03 -10.27 -5.19
CA MET A 51 1.77 -9.07 -4.78
C MET A 51 2.99 -9.42 -3.94
N LYS A 52 4.13 -8.79 -4.24
CA LYS A 52 5.35 -8.94 -3.44
C LYS A 52 5.13 -8.42 -2.03
N GLY A 53 5.43 -9.26 -1.04
CA GLY A 53 5.37 -8.92 0.39
C GLY A 53 4.07 -9.33 1.09
N VAL A 54 3.07 -9.87 0.38
CA VAL A 54 1.86 -10.42 1.02
C VAL A 54 2.19 -11.77 1.65
N ASN A 55 1.79 -11.95 2.91
CA ASN A 55 2.02 -13.19 3.66
C ASN A 55 0.70 -13.97 3.83
N GLN A 56 -0.40 -13.26 4.10
CA GLN A 56 -1.72 -13.87 4.26
C GLN A 56 -2.82 -12.96 3.72
N VAL A 57 -3.85 -13.59 3.15
CA VAL A 57 -5.05 -12.91 2.64
C VAL A 57 -6.27 -13.61 3.22
N VAL A 58 -7.15 -12.85 3.85
CA VAL A 58 -8.43 -13.32 4.38
C VAL A 58 -9.54 -12.53 3.70
N ILE A 59 -10.55 -13.22 3.17
CA ILE A 59 -11.67 -12.61 2.46
C ILE A 59 -12.98 -12.99 3.16
N ASP A 60 -13.66 -11.98 3.67
CA ASP A 60 -14.95 -12.11 4.33
C ASP A 60 -16.06 -11.65 3.38
N ARG A 61 -16.66 -12.59 2.66
CA ARG A 61 -17.80 -12.32 1.75
C ARG A 61 -18.98 -11.69 2.48
N LYS A 62 -19.33 -12.22 3.66
CA LYS A 62 -20.48 -11.74 4.45
C LYS A 62 -20.32 -10.27 4.88
N ALA A 63 -19.08 -9.86 5.15
CA ALA A 63 -18.75 -8.52 5.61
C ALA A 63 -18.28 -7.58 4.48
N ASN A 64 -18.17 -8.08 3.24
CA ASN A 64 -17.57 -7.34 2.12
C ASN A 64 -16.19 -6.75 2.51
N LYS A 65 -15.38 -7.57 3.19
CA LYS A 65 -14.10 -7.16 3.77
C LYS A 65 -12.98 -8.07 3.29
N VAL A 66 -11.84 -7.47 3.00
CA VAL A 66 -10.61 -8.17 2.64
C VAL A 66 -9.50 -7.70 3.56
N THR A 67 -8.86 -8.64 4.23
CA THR A 67 -7.74 -8.39 5.14
C THR A 67 -6.47 -8.94 4.51
N VAL A 68 -5.47 -8.08 4.37
CA VAL A 68 -4.15 -8.42 3.83
C VAL A 68 -3.13 -8.22 4.91
N VAL A 69 -2.39 -9.28 5.24
CA VAL A 69 -1.28 -9.24 6.19
C VAL A 69 0.01 -9.42 5.43
N GLY A 70 0.94 -8.48 5.58
CA GLY A 70 2.24 -8.59 4.94
C GLY A 70 3.10 -7.35 5.05
N TYR A 71 4.28 -7.44 4.43
CA TYR A 71 5.26 -6.37 4.28
C TYR A 71 4.89 -5.51 3.07
N VAL A 72 3.70 -4.91 3.09
CA VAL A 72 3.15 -4.15 1.97
C VAL A 72 2.72 -2.76 2.38
N GLU A 73 2.88 -1.81 1.46
CA GLU A 73 2.44 -0.44 1.67
C GLU A 73 0.96 -0.30 1.26
N PRO A 74 0.08 0.27 2.10
CA PRO A 74 -1.36 0.29 1.90
C PRO A 74 -1.76 1.01 0.61
N ALA A 75 -1.04 2.09 0.25
CA ALA A 75 -1.28 2.82 -0.98
C ALA A 75 -1.16 1.94 -2.22
N LYS A 76 -0.14 1.06 -2.27
CA LYS A 76 0.06 0.12 -3.39
C LYS A 76 -1.03 -0.94 -3.44
N VAL A 77 -1.48 -1.43 -2.27
CA VAL A 77 -2.57 -2.42 -2.17
C VAL A 77 -3.86 -1.81 -2.73
N ILE A 78 -4.21 -0.60 -2.33
CA ILE A 78 -5.42 0.09 -2.77
C ILE A 78 -5.40 0.32 -4.28
N SER A 79 -4.29 0.86 -4.84
CA SER A 79 -4.19 1.08 -6.29
C SER A 79 -4.31 -0.21 -7.09
N ARG A 80 -3.69 -1.32 -6.61
CA ARG A 80 -3.76 -2.63 -7.27
C ARG A 80 -5.17 -3.20 -7.27
N VAL A 81 -5.88 -3.09 -6.15
CA VAL A 81 -7.23 -3.61 -6.02
C VAL A 81 -8.22 -2.74 -6.80
N ALA A 82 -8.12 -1.42 -6.71
CA ALA A 82 -8.97 -0.48 -7.45
C ALA A 82 -8.97 -0.73 -8.96
N LEU A 83 -7.81 -1.04 -9.55
CA LEU A 83 -7.69 -1.39 -10.98
C LEU A 83 -8.41 -2.71 -11.36
N ARG A 84 -8.73 -3.56 -10.39
CA ARG A 84 -9.34 -4.89 -10.58
C ARG A 84 -10.82 -4.91 -10.20
N THR A 85 -11.27 -4.01 -9.33
CA THR A 85 -12.66 -3.89 -8.85
C THR A 85 -13.37 -2.63 -9.36
N GLY A 86 -12.98 -2.13 -10.53
CA GLY A 86 -13.68 -1.09 -11.28
C GLY A 86 -14.68 -1.68 -12.26
#